data_AF-A0A7I7L0S8-F1
#
_entry.id   AF-A0A7I7L0S8-F1
#
_cell.length_a   1.000
_cell.length_b   1.000
_cell.length_c   1.000
_cell.angle_alpha   90.00
_cell.angle_beta   90.00
_cell.angle_gamma   90.00
#
_symmetry.space_group_name_H-M   'P 1'
#
loop_
_entity.id
_entity.type
_entity.pdbx_description
1 polymer ?
#
loop_
_entity_poly.entity_id
_entity_poly.type
_entity_poly.pdbx_seq_one_letter_code
_entity_poly.pdbx_strand_id
1 'polypeptide(L)'
;MTDFAHGLEGVHTMTDRPRTSRYALSFTSGALLMREALIAAPIYLREHDWAKVRQVIEDDNLLQARTVSTRHRRAREVAQRLAVLTDDELELLVDSTTSERDHLLWAAACRRYDLIGEFAEEVLRERFLLLTPTLSHDDFDSFIRSKALWHEEVADLKDSTLRKLRSNVFRMLVEAGLLSEDGRILQAVLSARVSDALSARTPSDIRFFPMGGGVR
;
A
#
# COMPACT_ATOMS: atom_id res chain seq x y z
N MET A 1 -57.27 -32.38 -22.72
CA MET A 1 -57.97 -32.32 -21.43
C MET A 1 -57.01 -32.93 -20.42
N THR A 2 -56.07 -32.10 -19.94
CA THR A 2 -56.01 -31.57 -18.55
C THR A 2 -55.37 -32.62 -17.63
N ASP A 3 -54.40 -32.39 -16.75
CA ASP A 3 -53.41 -31.36 -16.42
C ASP A 3 -52.64 -31.92 -15.19
N PHE A 4 -51.54 -31.27 -14.81
CA PHE A 4 -50.93 -31.25 -13.46
C PHE A 4 -50.18 -32.46 -12.86
N ALA A 5 -48.84 -32.32 -12.86
CA ALA A 5 -48.02 -31.85 -11.72
C ALA A 5 -46.98 -32.80 -11.06
N HIS A 6 -45.93 -32.11 -10.56
CA HIS A 6 -44.85 -32.48 -9.62
C HIS A 6 -43.64 -33.21 -10.23
N GLY A 7 -42.41 -32.68 -10.16
CA GLY A 7 -41.89 -31.47 -9.53
C GLY A 7 -40.36 -31.53 -9.46
N LEU A 8 -39.74 -30.34 -9.45
CA LEU A 8 -38.54 -29.89 -8.71
C LEU A 8 -37.26 -30.76 -8.75
N GLU A 9 -36.03 -30.27 -8.76
CA GLU A 9 -35.34 -28.99 -8.88
C GLU A 9 -33.85 -29.39 -8.82
N GLY A 10 -32.96 -28.64 -9.44
CA GLY A 10 -31.53 -28.92 -9.39
C GLY A 10 -30.72 -27.86 -10.10
N VAL A 11 -30.94 -26.63 -9.68
CA VAL A 11 -30.25 -25.43 -10.13
C VAL A 11 -28.76 -25.56 -9.80
N HIS A 12 -27.94 -25.82 -10.83
CA HIS A 12 -26.49 -25.70 -10.74
C HIS A 12 -26.09 -24.27 -11.12
N THR A 13 -26.28 -23.32 -10.20
CA THR A 13 -25.66 -21.98 -10.33
C THR A 13 -24.29 -22.04 -9.66
N MET A 14 -23.30 -22.53 -10.40
CA MET A 14 -21.90 -22.29 -10.05
C MET A 14 -21.65 -20.81 -10.35
N THR A 15 -21.72 -19.97 -9.32
CA THR A 15 -21.31 -18.57 -9.42
C THR A 15 -19.81 -18.57 -9.69
N ASP A 16 -19.43 -18.36 -10.95
CA ASP A 16 -18.08 -18.01 -11.35
C ASP A 16 -17.74 -16.67 -10.67
N ARG A 17 -17.15 -16.75 -9.48
CA ARG A 17 -16.72 -15.59 -8.71
C ARG A 17 -15.40 -15.09 -9.31
N PRO A 18 -15.22 -13.77 -9.46
CA PRO A 18 -13.96 -13.24 -9.91
C PRO A 18 -12.87 -13.71 -8.94
N ARG A 19 -11.85 -14.39 -9.49
CA ARG A 19 -10.63 -14.72 -8.74
C ARG A 19 -10.06 -13.41 -8.20
N THR A 20 -10.22 -13.16 -6.91
CA THR A 20 -9.53 -12.06 -6.25
C THR A 20 -8.04 -12.30 -6.44
N SER A 21 -7.34 -11.30 -6.97
CA SER A 21 -5.90 -11.43 -7.21
C SER A 21 -5.20 -11.71 -5.87
N ARG A 22 -4.25 -12.64 -5.89
CA ARG A 22 -3.47 -13.01 -4.69
C ARG A 22 -2.71 -11.79 -4.17
N TYR A 23 -2.75 -11.53 -2.86
CA TYR A 23 -2.00 -10.43 -2.27
C TYR A 23 -0.49 -10.64 -2.36
N ALA A 24 0.23 -9.58 -2.73
CA ALA A 24 1.68 -9.50 -2.56
C ALA A 24 2.02 -9.17 -1.10
N LEU A 25 2.55 -10.15 -0.36
CA LEU A 25 2.88 -10.01 1.08
C LEU A 25 4.38 -9.77 1.34
N SER A 26 5.13 -9.37 0.31
CA SER A 26 6.59 -9.19 0.39
C SER A 26 7.04 -7.93 1.14
N PHE A 27 6.11 -7.08 1.58
CA PHE A 27 6.36 -5.83 2.30
C PHE A 27 6.82 -6.03 3.77
N THR A 28 7.65 -7.04 4.01
CA THR A 28 8.23 -7.31 5.34
C THR A 28 9.53 -6.54 5.58
N SER A 29 10.05 -5.88 4.54
CA SER A 29 11.37 -5.24 4.53
C SER A 29 11.27 -3.75 4.23
N GLY A 30 11.51 -2.94 5.25
CA GLY A 30 11.58 -1.48 5.13
C GLY A 30 10.21 -0.82 5.26
N ALA A 31 10.17 0.27 6.01
CA ALA A 31 9.01 1.14 6.17
C ALA A 31 8.81 1.97 4.89
N LEU A 32 8.63 3.30 4.92
CA LEU A 32 8.39 4.07 3.68
C LEU A 32 9.57 4.11 2.71
N LEU A 33 10.79 3.80 3.18
CA LEU A 33 12.02 3.81 2.38
C LEU A 33 12.36 5.18 1.77
N MET A 34 12.09 6.27 2.51
CA MET A 34 12.37 7.65 2.08
C MET A 34 13.78 7.84 1.51
N ARG A 35 14.80 7.42 2.26
CA ARG A 35 16.20 7.60 1.87
C ARG A 35 16.52 6.81 0.60
N GLU A 36 16.10 5.56 0.53
CA GLU A 36 16.29 4.71 -0.64
C GLU A 36 15.57 5.30 -1.86
N ALA A 37 14.36 5.86 -1.66
CA ALA A 37 13.58 6.44 -2.74
C ALA A 37 14.25 7.68 -3.34
N LEU A 38 14.83 8.54 -2.50
CA LEU A 38 15.58 9.73 -2.95
C LEU A 38 16.90 9.39 -3.66
N ILE A 39 17.39 8.15 -3.53
CA ILE A 39 18.51 7.64 -4.33
C ILE A 39 18.00 7.06 -5.65
N ALA A 40 16.93 6.27 -5.59
CA ALA A 40 16.44 5.52 -6.75
C ALA A 40 15.73 6.40 -7.79
N ALA A 41 14.90 7.36 -7.36
CA ALA A 41 14.09 8.18 -8.27
C ALA A 41 14.95 9.03 -9.24
N PRO A 42 16.01 9.75 -8.79
CA PRO A 42 16.87 10.49 -9.73
C PRO A 42 17.63 9.59 -10.71
N ILE A 43 17.95 8.35 -10.33
CA ILE A 43 18.57 7.39 -11.25
C ILE A 43 17.54 6.98 -12.30
N TYR A 44 16.31 6.68 -11.88
CA TYR A 44 15.24 6.31 -12.81
C TYR A 44 14.92 7.44 -13.79
N LEU A 45 14.80 8.69 -13.34
CA LEU A 45 14.51 9.84 -14.20
C LEU A 45 15.61 10.13 -15.25
N ARG A 46 16.80 9.53 -15.11
CA ARG A 46 17.86 9.61 -16.14
C ARG A 46 17.86 8.40 -17.07
N GLU A 47 17.61 7.21 -16.53
CA GLU A 47 17.77 5.95 -17.26
C GLU A 47 16.46 5.41 -17.83
N HIS A 48 15.31 5.79 -17.25
CA HIS A 48 13.97 5.25 -17.48
C HIS A 48 13.90 3.71 -17.49
N ASP A 49 14.78 3.06 -16.71
CA ASP A 49 14.88 1.61 -16.63
C ASP A 49 15.11 1.14 -15.18
N TRP A 50 14.11 0.51 -14.58
CA TRP A 50 14.19 -0.03 -13.22
C TRP A 50 15.17 -1.20 -13.06
N ALA A 51 15.50 -1.94 -14.12
CA ALA A 51 16.58 -2.92 -14.08
C ALA A 51 17.93 -2.21 -13.96
N LYS A 52 18.14 -1.13 -14.72
CA LYS A 52 19.35 -0.30 -14.63
C LYS A 52 19.48 0.38 -13.27
N VAL A 53 18.38 0.94 -12.74
CA VAL A 53 18.35 1.55 -11.40
C VAL A 53 18.83 0.56 -10.34
N ARG A 54 18.30 -0.67 -10.35
CA ARG A 54 18.72 -1.71 -9.40
C ARG A 54 20.19 -2.04 -9.56
N GLN A 55 20.67 -2.21 -10.80
CA GLN A 55 22.06 -2.50 -11.07
C GLN A 55 22.97 -1.41 -10.47
N VAL A 56 22.70 -0.13 -10.76
CA VAL A 56 23.52 1.00 -10.26
C VAL A 56 23.52 1.05 -8.73
N ILE A 57 22.36 0.88 -8.10
CA ILE A 57 22.26 0.86 -6.63
C ILE A 57 23.08 -0.29 -6.01
N GLU A 58 23.09 -1.44 -6.66
CA GLU A 58 23.73 -2.67 -6.18
C GLU A 58 25.25 -2.65 -6.37
N ASP A 59 25.71 -2.24 -7.55
CA ASP A 59 27.12 -2.16 -7.95
C ASP A 59 27.86 -1.15 -7.07
N ASP A 60 27.28 0.04 -6.88
CA ASP A 60 27.90 1.13 -6.12
C ASP A 60 27.55 1.13 -4.62
N ASN A 61 26.75 0.17 -4.15
CA ASN A 61 26.23 0.10 -2.78
C ASN A 61 25.64 1.42 -2.28
N LEU A 62 24.86 2.11 -3.12
CA LEU A 62 24.36 3.45 -2.82
C LEU A 62 23.50 3.51 -1.55
N LEU A 63 22.84 2.39 -1.19
CA LEU A 63 22.04 2.30 0.03
C LEU A 63 22.91 2.12 1.30
N GLN A 64 24.22 1.94 1.16
CA GLN A 64 25.19 1.70 2.23
C GLN A 64 24.80 0.51 3.10
N ALA A 65 24.35 -0.57 2.48
CA ALA A 65 23.93 -1.77 3.19
C ALA A 65 25.15 -2.55 3.72
N ARG A 66 25.04 -3.07 4.95
CA ARG A 66 26.09 -3.86 5.62
C ARG A 66 26.32 -5.24 5.01
N THR A 67 25.33 -5.77 4.30
CA THR A 67 25.41 -7.09 3.64
C THR A 67 24.85 -7.02 2.23
N VAL A 68 25.41 -7.84 1.34
CA VAL A 68 24.98 -7.98 -0.06
C VAL A 68 23.51 -8.38 -0.15
N SER A 69 23.06 -9.34 0.66
CA SER A 69 21.65 -9.74 0.72
C SER A 69 20.71 -8.59 1.09
N THR A 70 21.08 -7.75 2.07
CA THR A 70 20.27 -6.58 2.44
C THR A 70 20.23 -5.55 1.33
N ARG A 71 21.36 -5.36 0.64
CA ARG A 71 21.47 -4.45 -0.51
C ARG A 71 20.50 -4.85 -1.61
N HIS A 72 20.58 -6.07 -2.12
CA HIS A 72 19.70 -6.57 -3.18
C HIS A 72 18.22 -6.50 -2.77
N ARG A 73 17.91 -6.90 -1.53
CA ARG A 73 16.52 -6.87 -1.06
C ARG A 73 15.96 -5.44 -1.02
N ARG A 74 16.73 -4.46 -0.52
CA ARG A 74 16.28 -3.06 -0.48
C ARG A 74 16.23 -2.43 -1.86
N ALA A 75 17.21 -2.68 -2.72
CA ALA A 75 17.24 -2.18 -4.09
C ALA A 75 16.03 -2.69 -4.89
N ARG A 76 15.73 -3.98 -4.78
CA ARG A 76 14.53 -4.58 -5.39
C ARG A 76 13.26 -3.95 -4.84
N GLU A 77 13.16 -3.83 -3.52
CA GLU A 77 11.96 -3.32 -2.84
C GLU A 77 11.66 -1.87 -3.24
N VAL A 78 12.65 -0.98 -3.17
CA VAL A 78 12.46 0.44 -3.54
C VAL A 78 12.10 0.59 -5.01
N ALA A 79 12.78 -0.13 -5.91
CA ALA A 79 12.47 -0.08 -7.34
C ALA A 79 11.04 -0.58 -7.63
N GLN A 80 10.64 -1.67 -6.98
CA GLN A 80 9.30 -2.24 -7.16
C GLN A 80 8.18 -1.34 -6.64
N ARG A 81 8.42 -0.61 -5.54
CA ARG A 81 7.48 0.37 -5.01
C ARG A 81 7.41 1.63 -5.85
N LEU A 82 8.55 2.17 -6.28
CA LEU A 82 8.55 3.39 -7.10
C LEU A 82 8.05 3.15 -8.52
N ALA A 83 8.17 1.93 -9.07
CA ALA A 83 7.69 1.59 -10.40
C ALA A 83 6.17 1.71 -10.62
N VAL A 84 5.39 1.92 -9.55
CA VAL A 84 3.93 2.17 -9.65
C VAL A 84 3.59 3.66 -9.74
N LEU A 85 4.59 4.53 -9.60
CA LEU A 85 4.48 5.96 -9.80
C LEU A 85 4.77 6.32 -11.26
N THR A 86 4.11 7.37 -11.76
CA THR A 86 4.41 7.94 -13.07
C THR A 86 5.70 8.77 -13.03
N ASP A 87 6.24 9.10 -14.20
CA ASP A 87 7.41 9.97 -14.31
C ASP A 87 7.14 11.34 -13.63
N ASP A 88 5.97 11.96 -13.85
CA ASP A 88 5.55 13.20 -13.18
C ASP A 88 5.50 13.07 -11.65
N GLU A 89 5.01 11.93 -11.13
CA GLU A 89 4.98 11.68 -9.68
C GLU A 89 6.37 11.46 -9.10
N LEU A 90 7.29 10.89 -9.88
CA LEU A 90 8.70 10.70 -9.50
C LEU A 90 9.47 12.03 -9.53
N GLU A 91 9.20 12.89 -10.50
CA GLU A 91 9.72 14.26 -10.52
C GLU A 91 9.23 15.04 -9.29
N LEU A 92 7.93 14.97 -9.01
CA LEU A 92 7.33 15.57 -7.82
C LEU A 92 7.97 15.02 -6.53
N LEU A 93 8.24 13.71 -6.45
CA LEU A 93 8.91 13.08 -5.30
C LEU A 93 10.32 13.66 -5.06
N VAL A 94 11.08 13.94 -6.13
CA VAL A 94 12.43 14.50 -6.01
C VAL A 94 12.38 15.95 -5.53
N ASP A 95 11.48 16.77 -6.08
CA ASP A 95 11.35 18.22 -5.79
C ASP A 95 10.48 18.55 -4.55
N SER A 96 9.96 17.53 -3.85
CA SER A 96 9.00 17.75 -2.77
C SER A 96 9.60 18.01 -1.38
N THR A 97 8.77 18.58 -0.49
CA THR A 97 9.09 18.63 0.94
C THR A 97 9.02 17.22 1.55
N THR A 98 9.59 17.03 2.74
CA THR A 98 9.56 15.72 3.42
C THR A 98 8.13 15.19 3.59
N SER A 99 7.18 16.01 4.06
CA SER A 99 5.78 15.58 4.26
C SER A 99 5.09 15.19 2.95
N GLU A 100 5.35 15.90 1.85
CA GLU A 100 4.82 15.53 0.54
C GLU A 100 5.40 14.20 0.04
N ARG A 101 6.72 13.98 0.23
CA ARG A 101 7.36 12.70 -0.08
C ARG A 101 6.76 11.57 0.74
N ASP A 102 6.52 11.80 2.03
CA ASP A 102 5.91 10.81 2.92
C ASP A 102 4.53 10.37 2.40
N HIS A 103 3.70 11.31 1.96
CA HIS A 103 2.41 11.02 1.34
C HIS A 103 2.54 10.27 -0.01
N LEU A 104 3.46 10.68 -0.88
CA LEU A 104 3.69 10.01 -2.18
C LEU A 104 4.18 8.57 -1.99
N LEU A 105 5.06 8.34 -1.02
CA LEU A 105 5.59 7.01 -0.70
C LEU A 105 4.55 6.13 -0.02
N TRP A 106 3.66 6.70 0.80
CA TRP A 106 2.49 6.00 1.32
C TRP A 106 1.57 5.55 0.19
N ALA A 107 1.22 6.45 -0.73
CA ALA A 107 0.41 6.12 -1.90
C ALA A 107 1.08 5.03 -2.76
N ALA A 108 2.38 5.11 -3.00
CA ALA A 108 3.14 4.08 -3.70
C ALA A 108 3.08 2.72 -2.99
N ALA A 109 3.14 2.69 -1.66
CA ALA A 109 2.98 1.45 -0.88
C ALA A 109 1.58 0.85 -1.04
N CYS A 110 0.54 1.68 -0.94
CA CYS A 110 -0.85 1.27 -1.14
C CYS A 110 -1.12 0.74 -2.56
N ARG A 111 -0.55 1.39 -3.59
CA ARG A 111 -0.63 0.93 -4.98
C ARG A 111 0.11 -0.37 -5.22
N ARG A 112 1.27 -0.54 -4.58
CA ARG A 112 2.11 -1.71 -4.76
C ARG A 112 1.54 -2.95 -4.05
N TYR A 113 0.85 -2.74 -2.94
CA TYR A 113 0.38 -3.78 -2.05
C TYR A 113 -1.11 -3.59 -1.76
N ASP A 114 -1.97 -4.28 -2.51
CA ASP A 114 -3.43 -4.15 -2.38
C ASP A 114 -3.91 -4.34 -0.93
N LEU A 115 -3.29 -5.25 -0.16
CA LEU A 115 -3.61 -5.44 1.26
C LEU A 115 -3.39 -4.17 2.10
N ILE A 116 -2.35 -3.39 1.80
CA ILE A 116 -2.10 -2.09 2.46
C ILE A 116 -3.12 -1.05 1.97
N GLY A 117 -3.37 -0.99 0.66
CA GLY A 117 -4.34 -0.06 0.08
C GLY A 117 -5.76 -0.26 0.61
N GLU A 118 -6.20 -1.52 0.74
CA GLU A 118 -7.48 -1.87 1.33
C GLU A 118 -7.51 -1.58 2.83
N PHE A 119 -6.44 -1.85 3.59
CA PHE A 119 -6.38 -1.47 5.00
C PHE A 119 -6.48 0.06 5.20
N ALA A 120 -5.83 0.82 4.31
CA ALA A 120 -5.87 2.28 4.32
C ALA A 120 -7.29 2.81 4.08
N GLU A 121 -8.04 2.21 3.16
CA GLU A 121 -9.39 2.64 2.83
C GLU A 121 -10.45 2.11 3.81
N GLU A 122 -10.49 0.79 4.03
CA GLU A 122 -11.51 0.08 4.80
C GLU A 122 -11.34 0.23 6.32
N VAL A 123 -10.17 0.64 6.81
CA VAL A 123 -9.92 0.74 8.25
C VAL A 123 -9.45 2.13 8.64
N LEU A 124 -8.30 2.58 8.12
CA LEU A 124 -7.74 3.88 8.51
C LEU A 124 -8.69 5.02 8.16
N ARG A 125 -9.11 5.11 6.89
CA ARG A 125 -9.99 6.17 6.42
C ARG A 125 -11.40 6.03 6.98
N GLU A 126 -11.98 4.82 6.97
CA GLU A 126 -13.33 4.61 7.54
C GLU A 126 -13.41 5.05 9.01
N ARG A 127 -12.44 4.67 9.85
CA ARG A 127 -12.41 5.08 11.26
C ARG A 127 -12.28 6.58 11.42
N PHE A 128 -11.45 7.23 10.58
CA PHE A 128 -11.36 8.69 10.55
C PHE A 128 -12.72 9.34 10.24
N LEU A 129 -13.42 8.85 9.21
CA LEU A 129 -14.73 9.37 8.80
C LEU A 129 -15.82 9.13 9.86
N LEU A 130 -15.73 8.01 10.59
CA LEU A 130 -16.60 7.68 11.72
C LEU A 130 -16.20 8.37 13.03
N LEU A 131 -15.23 9.30 12.98
CA LEU A 131 -14.72 10.04 14.15
C LEU A 131 -14.23 9.11 15.27
N THR A 132 -13.74 7.93 14.91
CA THR A 132 -13.10 6.99 15.82
C THR A 132 -11.60 7.29 15.81
N PRO A 133 -11.08 7.98 16.84
CA PRO A 133 -9.82 8.73 16.72
C PRO A 133 -8.57 7.85 16.85
N THR A 134 -8.71 6.54 17.02
CA THR A 134 -7.61 5.62 17.28
C THR A 134 -7.59 4.46 16.30
N LEU A 135 -6.38 3.99 15.99
CA LEU A 135 -6.12 2.79 15.23
C LEU A 135 -5.15 1.91 16.02
N SER A 136 -5.55 0.67 16.29
CA SER A 136 -4.83 -0.28 17.11
C SER A 136 -4.44 -1.52 16.33
N HIS A 137 -3.53 -2.31 16.90
CA HIS A 137 -3.16 -3.61 16.33
C HIS A 137 -4.34 -4.58 16.19
N ASP A 138 -5.35 -4.49 17.07
CA ASP A 138 -6.53 -5.35 17.01
C ASP A 138 -7.42 -5.04 15.81
N ASP A 139 -7.42 -3.77 15.35
CA ASP A 139 -8.12 -3.36 14.14
C ASP A 139 -7.46 -4.00 12.90
N PHE A 140 -6.13 -4.02 12.85
CA PHE A 140 -5.38 -4.72 11.80
C PHE A 140 -5.61 -6.23 11.85
N ASP A 141 -5.57 -6.85 13.03
CA ASP A 141 -5.80 -8.28 13.17
C ASP A 141 -7.23 -8.66 12.77
N SER A 142 -8.22 -7.80 13.05
CA SER A 142 -9.61 -7.99 12.62
C SER A 142 -9.75 -7.89 11.10
N PHE A 143 -9.09 -6.90 10.49
CA PHE A 143 -9.01 -6.77 9.03
C PHE A 143 -8.39 -8.03 8.39
N ILE A 144 -7.26 -8.50 8.90
CA ILE A 144 -6.61 -9.72 8.40
C ILE A 144 -7.50 -10.95 8.52
N ARG A 145 -8.21 -11.12 9.65
CA ARG A 145 -9.17 -12.23 9.82
C ARG A 145 -10.29 -12.17 8.78
N SER A 146 -10.77 -10.97 8.44
CA SER A 146 -11.77 -10.78 7.38
C SER A 146 -11.24 -11.19 6.01
N LYS A 147 -10.02 -10.75 5.66
CA LYS A 147 -9.40 -11.11 4.37
C LYS A 147 -9.05 -12.60 4.26
N ALA A 148 -8.64 -13.24 5.36
CA ALA A 148 -8.34 -14.68 5.42
C ALA A 148 -9.52 -15.58 5.04
N LEU A 149 -10.77 -15.10 5.13
CA LEU A 149 -11.96 -15.85 4.70
C LEU A 149 -11.98 -16.12 3.19
N TRP A 150 -11.30 -15.29 2.40
CA TRP A 150 -11.34 -15.33 0.94
C TRP A 150 -9.95 -15.41 0.28
N HIS A 151 -8.88 -15.30 1.07
CA HIS A 151 -7.50 -15.27 0.60
C HIS A 151 -6.65 -16.30 1.34
N GLU A 152 -6.37 -17.43 0.69
CA GLU A 152 -5.58 -18.53 1.27
C GLU A 152 -4.18 -18.07 1.70
N GLU A 153 -3.53 -17.18 0.94
CA GLU A 153 -2.24 -16.59 1.32
C GLU A 153 -2.23 -15.84 2.64
N VAL A 154 -3.39 -15.28 3.02
CA VAL A 154 -3.58 -14.56 4.27
C VAL A 154 -3.93 -15.55 5.38
N ALA A 155 -4.77 -16.54 5.08
CA ALA A 155 -5.13 -17.61 6.01
C ALA A 155 -3.91 -18.43 6.48
N ASP A 156 -2.97 -18.67 5.56
CA ASP A 156 -1.75 -19.47 5.81
C ASP A 156 -0.60 -18.67 6.44
N LEU A 157 -0.82 -17.40 6.80
CA LEU A 157 0.21 -16.58 7.44
C LEU A 157 0.63 -17.16 8.79
N LYS A 158 1.92 -17.45 8.93
CA LYS A 158 2.52 -17.68 10.25
C LYS A 158 2.41 -16.43 11.11
N ASP A 159 2.17 -16.62 12.41
CA ASP A 159 2.09 -15.51 13.38
C ASP A 159 3.30 -14.56 13.33
N SER A 160 4.50 -15.09 13.09
CA SER A 160 5.71 -14.29 12.95
C SER A 160 5.65 -13.34 11.75
N THR A 161 5.09 -13.81 10.64
CA THR A 161 4.91 -13.01 9.43
C THR A 161 3.82 -11.98 9.64
N LEU A 162 2.68 -12.36 10.22
CA LEU A 162 1.60 -11.43 10.54
C LEU A 162 2.07 -10.28 11.42
N ARG A 163 2.78 -10.58 12.53
CA ARG A 163 3.37 -9.55 13.39
C ARG A 163 4.32 -8.63 12.63
N LYS A 164 5.07 -9.17 11.67
CA LYS A 164 6.00 -8.40 10.86
C LYS A 164 5.30 -7.47 9.88
N LEU A 165 4.25 -7.94 9.20
CA LEU A 165 3.41 -7.13 8.31
C LEU A 165 2.76 -6.00 9.09
N ARG A 166 2.12 -6.32 10.22
CA ARG A 166 1.49 -5.33 11.12
C ARG A 166 2.49 -4.26 11.55
N SER A 167 3.65 -4.69 12.09
CA SER A 167 4.70 -3.76 12.51
C SER A 167 5.17 -2.85 11.37
N ASN A 168 5.26 -3.36 10.14
CA ASN A 168 5.71 -2.56 9.01
C ASN A 168 4.65 -1.55 8.56
N VAL A 169 3.37 -1.95 8.51
CA VAL A 169 2.25 -1.06 8.14
C VAL A 169 2.10 0.07 9.15
N PHE A 170 2.08 -0.23 10.45
CA PHE A 170 1.99 0.80 11.49
C PHE A 170 3.17 1.76 11.45
N ARG A 171 4.38 1.24 11.20
CA ARG A 171 5.55 2.10 11.04
C ARG A 171 5.43 3.00 9.80
N MET A 172 4.93 2.49 8.67
CA MET A 172 4.67 3.31 7.48
C MET A 172 3.65 4.42 7.77
N LEU A 173 2.58 4.12 8.52
CA LEU A 173 1.59 5.13 8.90
C LEU A 173 2.17 6.25 9.77
N VAL A 174 3.04 5.88 10.73
CA VAL A 174 3.74 6.86 11.59
C VAL A 174 4.72 7.70 10.77
N GLU A 175 5.54 7.08 9.92
CA GLU A 175 6.45 7.78 9.02
C GLU A 175 5.68 8.68 8.04
N ALA A 176 4.48 8.28 7.62
CA ALA A 176 3.61 9.05 6.73
C ALA A 176 2.90 10.23 7.42
N GLY A 177 3.03 10.38 8.75
CA GLY A 177 2.30 11.38 9.53
C GLY A 177 0.80 11.14 9.59
N LEU A 178 0.33 9.91 9.35
CA LEU A 178 -1.08 9.52 9.35
C LEU A 178 -1.53 8.88 10.68
N LEU A 179 -0.55 8.51 11.51
CA LEU A 179 -0.76 7.92 12.83
C LEU A 179 0.27 8.49 13.81
N SER A 180 -0.14 8.87 15.01
CA SER A 180 0.79 9.20 16.08
C SER A 180 1.38 7.92 16.71
N GLU A 181 2.49 8.06 17.45
CA GLU A 181 3.09 6.90 18.14
C GLU A 181 2.16 6.26 19.18
N ASP A 182 1.21 7.01 19.73
CA ASP A 182 0.20 6.50 20.66
C ASP A 182 -1.11 6.05 19.97
N GLY A 183 -1.09 5.91 18.64
CA GLY A 183 -2.16 5.29 17.87
C GLY A 183 -3.34 6.20 17.55
N ARG A 184 -3.20 7.52 17.64
CA ARG A 184 -4.22 8.47 17.16
C ARG A 184 -4.11 8.66 15.67
N ILE A 185 -5.24 8.58 14.98
CA ILE A 185 -5.30 8.86 13.54
C ILE A 185 -5.14 10.37 13.34
N LEU A 186 -4.20 10.77 12.50
CA LEU A 186 -3.92 12.16 12.17
C LEU A 186 -4.49 12.47 10.80
N GLN A 187 -5.19 13.61 10.67
CA GLN A 187 -5.73 14.03 9.39
C GLN A 187 -4.61 14.32 8.40
N ALA A 188 -4.70 13.77 7.19
CA ALA A 188 -3.77 14.10 6.13
C ALA A 188 -3.97 15.54 5.64
N VAL A 189 -2.89 16.31 5.58
CA VAL A 189 -2.87 17.66 4.99
C VAL A 189 -2.01 17.61 3.74
N LEU A 190 -2.67 17.45 2.59
CA LEU A 190 -2.01 17.37 1.29
C LEU A 190 -1.82 18.78 0.71
N SER A 191 -0.66 19.04 0.13
CA SER A 191 -0.49 20.24 -0.72
C SER A 191 -1.33 20.10 -1.99
N ALA A 192 -1.64 21.22 -2.65
CA ALA A 192 -2.41 21.20 -3.90
C ALA A 192 -1.77 20.26 -4.95
N ARG A 193 -0.46 20.39 -5.18
CA ARG A 193 0.27 19.56 -6.17
C ARG A 193 0.22 18.06 -5.86
N VAL A 194 0.29 17.66 -4.59
CA VAL A 194 0.17 16.25 -4.20
C VAL A 194 -1.28 15.78 -4.33
N SER A 195 -2.25 16.60 -3.91
CA SER A 195 -3.67 16.29 -4.06
C SER A 195 -4.05 16.10 -5.53
N ASP A 196 -3.56 16.95 -6.43
CA ASP A 196 -3.82 16.88 -7.86
C ASP A 196 -3.21 15.60 -8.45
N ALA A 197 -1.94 15.30 -8.14
CA ALA A 197 -1.28 14.08 -8.59
C ALA A 197 -2.03 12.81 -8.16
N LEU A 198 -2.46 12.75 -6.90
CA LEU A 198 -3.20 11.60 -6.35
C LEU A 198 -4.63 11.50 -6.89
N SER A 199 -5.24 12.63 -7.26
CA SER A 199 -6.60 12.70 -7.81
C SER A 199 -6.66 12.43 -9.31
N ALA A 200 -5.55 12.55 -10.03
CA ALA A 200 -5.47 12.28 -11.47
C ALA A 200 -5.76 10.80 -11.82
N ARG A 201 -5.76 9.90 -10.83
CA ARG A 201 -6.03 8.47 -11.01
C ARG A 201 -7.47 8.11 -10.69
N THR A 202 -7.96 7.03 -11.31
CA THR A 202 -9.27 6.45 -11.05
C THR A 202 -9.14 4.97 -10.67
N PRO A 203 -9.58 4.55 -9.48
CA PRO A 203 -10.05 5.39 -8.38
C PRO A 203 -8.93 6.31 -7.85
N SER A 204 -9.31 7.45 -7.27
CA SER A 204 -8.37 8.41 -6.69
C SER A 204 -7.66 7.81 -5.48
N ASP A 205 -6.36 8.07 -5.37
CA ASP A 205 -5.53 7.63 -4.26
C ASP A 205 -5.81 8.38 -2.96
N ILE A 206 -6.58 9.48 -3.03
CA ILE A 206 -7.10 10.18 -1.84
C ILE A 206 -7.84 9.21 -0.90
N ARG A 207 -8.37 8.10 -1.43
CA ARG A 207 -8.99 7.04 -0.64
C ARG A 207 -8.09 6.35 0.38
N PHE A 208 -6.77 6.47 0.22
CA PHE A 208 -5.79 5.90 1.15
C PHE A 208 -5.49 6.78 2.36
N PHE A 209 -6.09 7.98 2.43
CA PHE A 209 -5.75 8.97 3.44
C PHE A 209 -6.91 9.22 4.41
N PRO A 210 -6.63 9.42 5.71
CA PRO A 210 -7.61 9.84 6.71
C PRO A 210 -7.97 11.32 6.48
N MET A 211 -8.80 11.56 5.47
CA MET A 211 -9.31 12.89 5.15
C MET A 211 -10.77 12.82 4.71
N GLY A 212 -11.54 13.84 5.13
CA GLY A 212 -12.90 14.03 4.68
C GLY A 212 -12.92 14.41 3.20
N GLY A 213 -13.91 13.91 2.45
CA GLY A 213 -14.10 14.30 1.06
C GLY A 213 -14.37 15.81 0.96
N GLY A 214 -13.34 16.57 0.62
CA GLY A 214 -13.41 18.01 0.42
C GLY A 214 -12.64 18.37 -0.84
N VAL A 215 -13.29 18.16 -1.99
CA VAL A 215 -13.01 19.01 -3.16
C VAL A 215 -13.34 20.42 -2.71
N ARG A 216 -12.33 21.27 -2.59
CA ARG A 216 -12.51 22.72 -2.51
C ARG A 216 -12.05 23.31 -3.82
#